data_AF-A0AAJ0XHB1-F1
#
_entry.id   AF-A0AAJ0XHB1-F1
#
_cell.length_a   1.000
_cell.length_b   1.000
_cell.length_c   1.000
_cell.angle_alpha   90.00
_cell.angle_beta   90.00
_cell.angle_gamma   90.00
#
_symmetry.space_group_name_H-M   'P 1'
#
loop_
_entity.id
_entity.type
_entity.pdbx_description
1 polymer ?
#
loop_
_entity_poly.entity_id
_entity_poly.type
_entity_poly.pdbx_seq_one_letter_code
_entity_poly.pdbx_strand_id
1 'polypeptide(L)'
;MRKAQIELATVLGVIIVIVVIVFYTLIIANQPPSPVPSGVGAEQSLVRDKVEGIISDGAALSVKWMESQGGAILPIFNNSVSFTRVMVPYWQKCDKTYVPSLDLLTRQLENATYNYIVYNLYNRSEIVLGKNVAVDLQATKVTANVLDNKIDLEVTMPTTVQGYAVQQPYRASIPTKFGEIYKFMKAYAEEAAKNRYIELFMINSIYFSKTIDDGGVAHAEVPTFGTMVECGETIYRTSEQLSDSMEGLALYTLSHVKWWVPAEKDFSKPKQYTIESLKGKTYPQLNPLFMVDDNFAINMGGGVSLTNPRPLASAPALFGFTTSGLCLKPYSISYSFQLPVMLVVSDPLMNDNKFSIATLIDINNLMPGSCGEIPKPQYCLLKPGNVTECTDNGQPPAYLCGNCTARMKVVAPDGSAVKGAVTSFGGCVLPATDSAGMTEGNVNCEPDYLTITYVKPVGVVSELYQKRSCGISPADLNGTITVYKYPKLNVHFREVNLTTCNASQTGNFFLVNTTSHSGCHESITNANVSSDVFCTDHISCSEQMAAARAEEKVAFELFEPGSHSISATVLKVSPTERREAGSMESSFSVTSSSTDIFINVPLYESAANISRDYTLSITDAMASKCGITPVEVRP
;
A
#
# COMPACT_ATOMS: atom_id res chain seq x y z
N MET A 1 23.59 60.82 -65.68
CA MET A 1 22.17 60.50 -65.94
C MET A 1 21.90 59.02 -66.23
N ARG A 2 22.75 58.28 -66.97
CA ARG A 2 22.51 56.85 -67.30
C ARG A 2 22.50 55.87 -66.10
N LYS A 3 23.23 56.14 -65.00
CA LYS A 3 23.21 55.29 -63.79
C LYS A 3 21.88 55.36 -63.02
N ALA A 4 21.32 56.56 -62.87
CA ALA A 4 20.07 56.77 -62.13
C ALA A 4 18.84 56.12 -62.82
N GLN A 5 18.84 56.01 -64.15
CA GLN A 5 17.77 55.34 -64.90
C GLN A 5 17.81 53.81 -64.76
N ILE A 6 19.01 53.23 -64.63
CA ILE A 6 19.19 51.78 -64.43
C ILE A 6 18.79 51.41 -62.98
N GLU A 7 19.15 52.24 -62.00
CA GLU A 7 18.75 52.03 -60.61
C GLU A 7 17.22 52.13 -60.45
N LEU A 8 16.57 53.12 -61.10
CA LEU A 8 15.12 53.24 -61.08
C LEU A 8 14.41 52.03 -61.71
N ALA A 9 14.90 51.54 -62.85
CA ALA A 9 14.34 50.36 -63.51
C ALA A 9 14.50 49.08 -62.67
N THR A 10 15.62 48.97 -61.95
CA THR A 10 15.89 47.82 -61.06
C THR A 10 14.97 47.84 -59.86
N VAL A 11 14.78 49.01 -59.23
CA VAL A 11 13.85 49.19 -58.11
C VAL A 11 12.41 48.91 -58.55
N LEU A 12 11.99 49.38 -59.73
CA LEU A 12 10.66 49.07 -60.26
C LEU A 12 10.46 47.57 -60.50
N GLY A 13 11.47 46.89 -61.04
CA GLY A 13 11.45 45.45 -61.26
C GLY A 13 11.29 44.67 -59.94
N VAL A 14 12.03 45.06 -58.90
CA VAL A 14 11.91 44.44 -57.56
C VAL A 14 10.53 44.68 -56.96
N ILE A 15 9.97 45.88 -57.09
CA ILE A 15 8.62 46.20 -56.59
C ILE A 15 7.57 45.34 -57.30
N ILE A 16 7.67 45.16 -58.62
CA ILE A 16 6.75 44.31 -59.38
C ILE A 16 6.82 42.86 -58.90
N VAL A 17 8.02 42.32 -58.67
CA VAL A 17 8.20 40.96 -58.16
C VAL A 17 7.59 40.81 -56.76
N ILE A 18 7.80 41.78 -55.87
CA ILE A 18 7.19 41.78 -54.53
C ILE A 18 5.66 41.80 -54.64
N VAL A 19 5.09 42.64 -55.51
CA VAL A 19 3.64 42.71 -55.73
C VAL A 19 3.07 41.37 -56.24
N VAL A 20 3.77 40.69 -57.15
CA VAL A 20 3.36 39.37 -57.65
C VAL A 20 3.41 38.32 -56.55
N ILE A 21 4.46 38.31 -55.72
CA ILE A 21 4.57 37.38 -54.58
C ILE A 21 3.45 37.64 -53.56
N VAL A 22 3.18 38.90 -53.21
CA VAL A 22 2.09 39.27 -52.29
C VAL A 22 0.72 38.92 -52.88
N PHE A 23 0.53 39.11 -54.18
CA PHE A 23 -0.73 38.77 -54.85
C PHE A 23 -0.99 37.25 -54.87
N TYR A 24 0.01 36.44 -55.21
CA TYR A 24 -0.14 34.98 -55.20
C TYR A 24 -0.27 34.41 -53.79
N THR A 25 0.43 34.95 -52.79
CA THR A 25 0.28 34.53 -51.39
C THR A 25 -1.10 34.89 -50.83
N LEU A 26 -1.66 36.06 -51.17
CA LEU A 26 -3.01 36.45 -50.78
C LEU A 26 -4.10 35.63 -51.49
N ILE A 27 -3.90 35.21 -52.74
CA ILE A 27 -4.86 34.38 -53.46
C ILE A 27 -4.88 32.94 -52.92
N ILE A 28 -3.71 32.35 -52.67
CA ILE A 28 -3.61 31.00 -52.10
C ILE A 28 -4.15 30.99 -50.66
N ALA A 29 -3.91 32.05 -49.88
CA ALA A 29 -4.41 32.17 -48.51
C ALA A 29 -5.94 32.42 -48.42
N ASN A 30 -6.57 32.95 -49.47
CA ASN A 30 -8.00 33.31 -49.49
C ASN A 30 -8.87 32.39 -50.36
N GLN A 31 -8.37 31.24 -50.82
CA GLN A 31 -9.27 30.23 -51.39
C GLN A 31 -10.18 29.69 -50.28
N PRO A 32 -11.53 29.78 -50.41
CA PRO A 32 -12.41 29.09 -49.49
C PRO A 32 -12.08 27.59 -49.53
N PRO A 33 -12.01 26.90 -48.38
CA PRO A 33 -11.73 25.47 -48.36
C PRO A 33 -12.72 24.79 -49.31
N SER A 34 -12.20 24.00 -50.26
CA SER A 34 -13.06 23.24 -51.17
C SER A 34 -14.09 22.47 -50.34
N PRO A 35 -15.40 22.55 -50.67
CA PRO A 35 -16.42 21.88 -49.88
C PRO A 35 -16.09 20.39 -49.81
N VAL A 36 -16.03 19.85 -48.60
CA VAL A 36 -15.73 18.43 -48.36
C VAL A 36 -16.77 17.60 -49.14
N PRO A 37 -16.36 16.67 -50.03
CA PRO A 37 -17.29 15.83 -50.76
C PRO A 37 -18.21 15.06 -49.79
N SER A 38 -19.49 14.90 -50.13
CA SER A 38 -20.48 14.29 -49.22
C SER A 38 -20.12 12.88 -48.73
N GLY A 39 -19.44 12.08 -49.56
CA GLY A 39 -18.90 10.78 -49.16
C GLY A 39 -17.78 10.85 -48.12
N VAL A 40 -16.89 11.86 -48.23
CA VAL A 40 -15.81 12.10 -47.27
C VAL A 40 -16.39 12.62 -45.95
N GLY A 41 -17.45 13.44 -45.99
CA GLY A 41 -18.13 13.94 -44.79
C GLY A 41 -18.73 12.82 -43.92
N ALA A 42 -19.34 11.80 -44.54
CA ALA A 42 -19.85 10.64 -43.82
C ALA A 42 -18.72 9.81 -43.18
N GLU A 43 -17.60 9.61 -43.89
CA GLU A 43 -16.41 8.94 -43.34
C GLU A 43 -15.76 9.76 -42.21
N GLN A 44 -15.69 11.08 -42.33
CA GLN A 44 -15.20 11.96 -41.27
C GLN A 44 -16.04 11.86 -40.00
N SER A 45 -17.38 11.77 -40.13
CA SER A 45 -18.26 11.55 -38.98
C SER A 45 -18.00 10.19 -38.32
N LEU A 46 -17.84 9.12 -39.11
CA LEU A 46 -17.55 7.78 -38.58
C LEU A 46 -16.18 7.71 -37.87
N VAL A 47 -15.15 8.35 -38.45
CA VAL A 47 -13.83 8.44 -37.81
C VAL A 47 -13.92 9.24 -36.51
N ARG A 48 -14.68 10.34 -36.51
CA ARG A 48 -14.93 11.13 -35.31
C ARG A 48 -15.60 10.31 -34.21
N ASP A 49 -16.69 9.61 -34.51
CA ASP A 49 -17.42 8.81 -33.53
C ASP A 49 -16.51 7.71 -32.93
N LYS A 50 -15.68 7.08 -33.76
CA LYS A 50 -14.69 6.09 -33.29
C LYS A 50 -13.63 6.71 -32.38
N VAL A 51 -13.08 7.87 -32.75
CA VAL A 51 -12.08 8.58 -31.94
C VAL A 51 -12.69 9.01 -30.61
N GLU A 52 -13.89 9.60 -30.61
CA GLU A 52 -14.62 9.98 -29.40
C GLU A 52 -14.92 8.75 -28.52
N GLY A 53 -15.22 7.59 -29.11
CA GLY A 53 -15.33 6.31 -28.42
C GLY A 53 -14.03 5.87 -27.72
N ILE A 54 -12.88 5.90 -28.43
CA ILE A 54 -11.57 5.57 -27.85
C ILE A 54 -11.22 6.51 -26.68
N ILE A 55 -11.49 7.81 -26.84
CA ILE A 55 -11.28 8.80 -25.78
C ILE A 55 -12.17 8.46 -24.58
N SER A 56 -13.44 8.13 -24.82
CA SER A 56 -14.39 7.79 -23.77
C SER A 56 -13.95 6.55 -22.99
N ASP A 57 -13.54 5.49 -23.69
CA ASP A 57 -13.07 4.25 -23.07
C ASP A 57 -11.78 4.47 -22.26
N GLY A 58 -10.83 5.23 -22.81
CA GLY A 58 -9.58 5.57 -22.13
C GLY A 58 -9.81 6.39 -20.86
N ALA A 59 -10.70 7.38 -20.92
CA ALA A 59 -11.05 8.20 -19.78
C ALA A 59 -11.81 7.40 -18.71
N ALA A 60 -12.80 6.59 -19.10
CA ALA A 60 -13.55 5.74 -18.18
C ALA A 60 -12.64 4.73 -17.45
N LEU A 61 -11.70 4.11 -18.17
CA LEU A 61 -10.70 3.22 -17.58
C LEU A 61 -9.76 3.97 -16.61
N SER A 62 -9.31 5.16 -16.99
CA SER A 62 -8.41 5.98 -16.17
C SER A 62 -9.09 6.42 -14.87
N VAL A 63 -10.33 6.90 -14.94
CA VAL A 63 -11.16 7.23 -13.76
C VAL A 63 -11.32 5.98 -12.89
N LYS A 64 -11.64 4.84 -13.48
CA LYS A 64 -11.80 3.58 -12.74
C LYS A 64 -10.55 3.23 -11.92
N TRP A 65 -9.37 3.37 -12.53
CA TRP A 65 -8.10 3.15 -11.84
C TRP A 65 -7.87 4.17 -10.71
N MET A 66 -8.07 5.45 -10.99
CA MET A 66 -7.94 6.52 -9.99
C MET A 66 -8.84 6.27 -8.79
N GLU A 67 -10.11 5.90 -8.99
CA GLU A 67 -11.02 5.59 -7.89
C GLU A 67 -10.51 4.40 -7.05
N SER A 68 -10.09 3.31 -7.70
CA SER A 68 -9.59 2.13 -7.00
C SER A 68 -8.31 2.37 -6.18
N GLN A 69 -7.53 3.42 -6.50
CA GLN A 69 -6.22 3.71 -5.91
C GLN A 69 -6.18 5.06 -5.18
N GLY A 70 -7.33 5.54 -4.69
CA GLY A 70 -7.39 6.76 -3.86
C GLY A 70 -6.95 8.03 -4.59
N GLY A 71 -7.32 8.13 -5.86
CA GLY A 71 -7.11 9.28 -6.74
C GLY A 71 -5.88 9.17 -7.64
N ALA A 72 -4.94 8.26 -7.39
CA ALA A 72 -3.71 8.14 -8.18
C ALA A 72 -3.84 7.06 -9.28
N ILE A 73 -3.11 7.22 -10.39
CA ILE A 73 -3.01 6.19 -11.45
C ILE A 73 -1.85 5.23 -11.22
N LEU A 74 -0.83 5.68 -10.48
CA LEU A 74 0.30 4.89 -10.00
C LEU A 74 0.44 5.14 -8.49
N PRO A 75 0.21 4.14 -7.63
CA PRO A 75 0.27 4.35 -6.20
C PRO A 75 1.72 4.40 -5.74
N ILE A 76 1.97 5.20 -4.70
CA ILE A 76 3.28 5.32 -4.07
C ILE A 76 3.35 4.29 -2.95
N PHE A 77 4.25 3.31 -3.08
CA PHE A 77 4.36 2.21 -2.14
C PHE A 77 4.73 2.66 -0.71
N ASN A 78 5.53 3.71 -0.56
CA ASN A 78 6.09 4.11 0.74
C ASN A 78 5.09 4.79 1.70
N ASN A 79 3.84 5.01 1.29
CA ASN A 79 2.81 5.63 2.14
C ASN A 79 1.40 5.15 1.81
N SER A 80 1.23 3.83 1.69
CA SER A 80 -0.04 3.18 1.35
C SER A 80 -0.27 1.92 2.18
N VAL A 81 -1.50 1.40 2.14
CA VAL A 81 -1.90 0.13 2.77
C VAL A 81 -2.59 -0.75 1.74
N SER A 82 -2.44 -2.07 1.86
CA SER A 82 -3.16 -3.02 0.99
C SER A 82 -4.63 -3.07 1.39
N PHE A 83 -5.52 -2.78 0.44
CA PHE A 83 -6.95 -2.95 0.61
C PHE A 83 -7.54 -3.48 -0.68
N THR A 84 -8.28 -4.59 -0.61
CA THR A 84 -8.77 -5.32 -1.78
C THR A 84 -7.66 -5.67 -2.78
N ARG A 85 -6.44 -5.92 -2.27
CA ARG A 85 -5.22 -6.26 -3.02
C ARG A 85 -4.69 -5.13 -3.92
N VAL A 86 -5.13 -3.89 -3.69
CA VAL A 86 -4.56 -2.70 -4.29
C VAL A 86 -3.97 -1.80 -3.20
N MET A 87 -2.90 -1.07 -3.53
CA MET A 87 -2.28 -0.13 -2.60
C MET A 87 -3.10 1.15 -2.56
N VAL A 88 -3.71 1.45 -1.42
CA VAL A 88 -4.48 2.67 -1.20
C VAL A 88 -3.66 3.67 -0.39
N PRO A 89 -3.47 4.90 -0.86
CA PRO A 89 -2.64 5.89 -0.18
C PRO A 89 -3.30 6.41 1.10
N TYR A 90 -2.47 6.72 2.09
CA TYR A 90 -2.93 7.47 3.25
C TYR A 90 -3.19 8.92 2.89
N TRP A 91 -4.45 9.35 2.98
CA TRP A 91 -4.83 10.75 2.85
C TRP A 91 -4.78 11.47 4.19
N GLN A 92 -4.92 10.73 5.29
CA GLN A 92 -4.71 11.22 6.65
C GLN A 92 -3.86 10.23 7.43
N LYS A 93 -2.85 10.73 8.13
CA LYS A 93 -2.12 9.98 9.16
C LYS A 93 -2.03 10.82 10.41
N CYS A 94 -2.58 10.32 11.50
CA CYS A 94 -2.65 11.07 12.75
C CYS A 94 -3.20 12.50 12.54
N ASP A 95 -2.43 13.53 12.88
CA ASP A 95 -2.78 14.94 12.78
C ASP A 95 -2.44 15.59 11.42
N LYS A 96 -1.99 14.80 10.44
CA LYS A 96 -1.49 15.28 9.15
C LYS A 96 -2.33 14.77 7.98
N THR A 97 -2.40 15.61 6.94
CA THR A 97 -3.07 15.28 5.67
C THR A 97 -2.10 15.24 4.50
N TYR A 98 -2.35 14.32 3.58
CA TYR A 98 -1.54 14.08 2.39
C TYR A 98 -2.39 14.04 1.10
N VAL A 99 -3.45 14.84 1.09
CA VAL A 99 -4.43 14.88 -0.01
C VAL A 99 -3.79 15.47 -1.27
N PRO A 100 -3.80 14.76 -2.42
CA PRO A 100 -3.32 15.32 -3.68
C PRO A 100 -4.21 16.48 -4.14
N SER A 101 -3.65 17.46 -4.85
CA SER A 101 -4.44 18.54 -5.42
C SER A 101 -5.31 18.03 -6.58
N LEU A 102 -6.50 18.61 -6.76
CA LEU A 102 -7.36 18.23 -7.89
C LEU A 102 -6.67 18.48 -9.23
N ASP A 103 -5.90 19.56 -9.38
CA ASP A 103 -5.12 19.86 -10.58
C ASP A 103 -4.12 18.74 -10.91
N LEU A 104 -3.42 18.21 -9.91
CA LEU A 104 -2.51 17.08 -10.09
C LEU A 104 -3.25 15.82 -10.55
N LEU A 105 -4.40 15.52 -9.94
CA LEU A 105 -5.23 14.37 -10.34
C LEU A 105 -5.77 14.52 -11.76
N THR A 106 -6.22 15.73 -12.12
CA THR A 106 -6.67 16.07 -13.47
C THR A 106 -5.55 15.85 -14.49
N ARG A 107 -4.32 16.29 -14.20
CA ARG A 107 -3.16 16.05 -15.09
C ARG A 107 -2.82 14.57 -15.24
N GLN A 108 -2.96 13.77 -14.17
CA GLN A 108 -2.79 12.32 -14.27
C GLN A 108 -3.85 11.71 -15.18
N LEU A 109 -5.11 12.11 -15.05
CA LEU A 109 -6.20 11.68 -15.93
C LEU A 109 -5.95 12.05 -17.40
N GLU A 110 -5.57 13.30 -17.67
CA GLU A 110 -5.25 13.78 -19.02
C GLU A 110 -4.15 12.93 -19.65
N ASN A 111 -3.09 12.65 -18.88
CA ASN A 111 -1.96 11.87 -19.31
C ASN A 111 -2.29 10.39 -19.53
N ALA A 112 -3.02 9.74 -18.63
CA ALA A 112 -3.43 8.35 -18.82
C ALA A 112 -4.36 8.19 -20.03
N THR A 113 -5.27 9.15 -20.22
CA THR A 113 -6.12 9.21 -21.41
C THR A 113 -5.29 9.39 -22.68
N TYR A 114 -4.30 10.29 -22.67
CA TYR A 114 -3.34 10.47 -23.78
C TYR A 114 -2.61 9.16 -24.10
N ASN A 115 -2.04 8.50 -23.09
CA ASN A 115 -1.30 7.25 -23.27
C ASN A 115 -2.19 6.15 -23.82
N TYR A 116 -3.46 6.08 -23.39
CA TYR A 116 -4.44 5.15 -23.93
C TYR A 116 -4.72 5.40 -25.42
N ILE A 117 -4.92 6.67 -25.82
CA ILE A 117 -5.14 7.06 -27.22
C ILE A 117 -3.93 6.67 -28.07
N VAL A 118 -2.72 7.04 -27.65
CA VAL A 118 -1.48 6.73 -28.37
C VAL A 118 -1.30 5.21 -28.49
N TYR A 119 -1.47 4.46 -27.40
CA TYR A 119 -1.34 3.00 -27.42
C TYR A 119 -2.30 2.33 -28.41
N ASN A 120 -3.54 2.79 -28.49
CA ASN A 120 -4.54 2.18 -29.37
C ASN A 120 -4.40 2.57 -30.85
N LEU A 121 -3.82 3.74 -31.14
CA LEU A 121 -3.71 4.27 -32.51
C LEU A 121 -2.31 4.10 -33.12
N TYR A 122 -1.26 3.95 -32.30
CA TYR A 122 0.11 3.79 -32.79
C TYR A 122 0.26 2.52 -33.64
N ASN A 123 0.70 2.68 -34.89
CA ASN A 123 0.79 1.61 -35.90
C ASN A 123 -0.51 0.82 -36.15
N ARG A 124 -1.66 1.35 -35.70
CA ARG A 124 -2.97 0.70 -35.75
C ARG A 124 -4.09 1.60 -36.27
N SER A 125 -3.82 2.87 -36.54
CA SER A 125 -4.79 3.85 -37.01
C SER A 125 -5.58 3.38 -38.24
N GLU A 126 -4.95 2.77 -39.23
CA GLU A 126 -5.65 2.28 -40.43
C GLU A 126 -6.59 1.10 -40.15
N ILE A 127 -6.22 0.24 -39.19
CA ILE A 127 -7.01 -0.92 -38.78
C ILE A 127 -8.22 -0.46 -37.96
N VAL A 128 -8.01 0.51 -37.07
CA VAL A 128 -9.01 0.96 -36.10
C VAL A 128 -9.97 1.99 -36.72
N LEU A 129 -9.43 3.00 -37.39
CA LEU A 129 -10.20 4.13 -37.92
C LEU A 129 -10.66 3.89 -39.35
N GLY A 130 -9.86 3.21 -40.17
CA GLY A 130 -10.15 2.87 -41.57
C GLY A 130 -9.00 3.22 -42.52
N LYS A 131 -9.07 2.75 -43.76
CA LYS A 131 -8.06 3.07 -44.80
C LYS A 131 -8.08 4.57 -45.12
N ASN A 132 -6.92 5.13 -45.46
CA ASN A 132 -6.73 6.55 -45.80
C ASN A 132 -7.03 7.54 -44.66
N VAL A 133 -6.89 7.10 -43.40
CA VAL A 133 -6.95 7.95 -42.21
C VAL A 133 -5.53 8.18 -41.69
N ALA A 134 -5.08 9.42 -41.65
CA ALA A 134 -3.80 9.79 -41.04
C ALA A 134 -4.04 10.56 -39.74
N VAL A 135 -3.32 10.18 -38.69
CA VAL A 135 -3.42 10.75 -37.34
C VAL A 135 -2.04 11.22 -36.91
N ASP A 136 -1.94 12.47 -36.45
CA ASP A 136 -0.74 13.00 -35.81
C ASP A 136 -0.82 12.80 -34.29
N LEU A 137 -0.21 11.71 -33.82
CA LEU A 137 -0.15 11.38 -32.41
C LEU A 137 0.83 12.26 -31.62
N GLN A 138 1.81 12.89 -32.29
CA GLN A 138 2.77 13.78 -31.62
C GLN A 138 2.15 15.13 -31.27
N ALA A 139 1.24 15.62 -32.11
CA ALA A 139 0.49 16.84 -31.86
C ALA A 139 -0.76 16.63 -30.99
N THR A 140 -0.95 15.43 -30.40
CA THR A 140 -2.12 15.13 -29.58
C THR A 140 -2.03 15.80 -28.21
N LYS A 141 -3.09 16.52 -27.82
CA LYS A 141 -3.24 17.15 -26.51
C LYS A 141 -4.58 16.77 -25.91
N VAL A 142 -4.57 16.33 -24.65
CA VAL A 142 -5.78 16.04 -23.86
C VAL A 142 -5.92 17.12 -22.81
N THR A 143 -7.13 17.63 -22.64
CA THR A 143 -7.50 18.52 -21.53
C THR A 143 -8.77 18.00 -20.87
N ALA A 144 -8.79 17.94 -19.55
CA ALA A 144 -9.92 17.43 -18.78
C ALA A 144 -10.46 18.50 -17.82
N ASN A 145 -11.78 18.57 -17.72
CA ASN A 145 -12.48 19.42 -16.77
C ASN A 145 -13.31 18.54 -15.83
N VAL A 146 -12.84 18.41 -14.58
CA VAL A 146 -13.48 17.60 -13.55
C VAL A 146 -14.60 18.39 -12.88
N LEU A 147 -15.85 17.99 -13.12
CA LEU A 147 -17.05 18.54 -12.51
C LEU A 147 -17.61 17.57 -11.45
N ASP A 148 -18.64 17.97 -10.73
CA ASP A 148 -19.18 17.18 -9.61
C ASP A 148 -19.84 15.86 -10.05
N ASN A 149 -20.41 15.81 -11.25
CA ASN A 149 -21.18 14.68 -11.76
C ASN A 149 -20.74 14.18 -13.15
N LYS A 150 -19.65 14.73 -13.68
CA LYS A 150 -19.05 14.30 -14.93
C LYS A 150 -17.63 14.82 -15.09
N ILE A 151 -16.91 14.24 -16.04
CA ILE A 151 -15.64 14.78 -16.53
C ILE A 151 -15.79 15.05 -18.01
N ASP A 152 -15.59 16.31 -18.40
CA ASP A 152 -15.57 16.71 -19.81
C ASP A 152 -14.13 16.68 -20.32
N LEU A 153 -13.89 15.97 -21.42
CA LEU A 153 -12.60 15.90 -22.09
C LEU A 153 -12.66 16.59 -23.45
N GLU A 154 -11.65 17.43 -23.71
CA GLU A 154 -11.37 17.96 -25.03
C GLU A 154 -10.02 17.42 -25.50
N VAL A 155 -10.02 16.79 -26.68
CA VAL A 155 -8.81 16.22 -27.28
C VAL A 155 -8.56 16.89 -28.63
N THR A 156 -7.41 17.54 -28.73
CA THR A 156 -6.89 18.08 -29.98
C THR A 156 -5.95 17.04 -30.56
N MET A 157 -6.33 16.42 -31.66
CA MET A 157 -5.55 15.39 -32.35
C MET A 157 -5.70 15.58 -33.86
N PRO A 158 -4.70 16.17 -34.55
CA PRO A 158 -4.77 16.37 -35.99
C PRO A 158 -5.04 15.07 -36.73
N THR A 159 -6.19 15.00 -37.39
CA THR A 159 -6.68 13.82 -38.10
C THR A 159 -7.14 14.25 -39.49
N THR A 160 -6.77 13.46 -40.50
CA THR A 160 -7.23 13.66 -41.88
C THR A 160 -7.84 12.37 -42.42
N VAL A 161 -8.91 12.53 -43.19
CA VAL A 161 -9.59 11.43 -43.91
C VAL A 161 -9.54 11.78 -45.38
N GLN A 162 -8.88 10.94 -46.18
CA GLN A 162 -8.65 11.18 -47.61
C GLN A 162 -8.05 12.57 -47.90
N GLY A 163 -7.18 13.06 -47.00
CA GLY A 163 -6.54 14.39 -47.12
C GLY A 163 -7.34 15.58 -46.59
N TYR A 164 -8.59 15.38 -46.15
CA TYR A 164 -9.43 16.43 -45.56
C TYR A 164 -9.38 16.37 -44.04
N ALA A 165 -9.11 17.51 -43.39
CA ALA A 165 -9.05 17.61 -41.93
C ALA A 165 -10.41 17.32 -41.28
N VAL A 166 -10.38 16.52 -40.21
CA VAL A 166 -11.55 16.30 -39.33
C VAL A 166 -11.66 17.48 -38.36
N GLN A 167 -12.90 17.91 -38.08
CA GLN A 167 -13.18 18.99 -37.13
C GLN A 167 -12.70 18.63 -35.71
N GLN A 168 -12.03 19.58 -35.06
CA GLN A 168 -11.49 19.47 -33.71
C GLN A 168 -12.00 20.62 -32.80
N PRO A 169 -11.92 20.49 -31.47
CA PRO A 169 -11.47 19.31 -30.71
C PRO A 169 -12.50 18.18 -30.72
N TYR A 170 -12.03 16.94 -30.54
CA TYR A 170 -12.89 15.81 -30.18
C TYR A 170 -13.37 16.00 -28.75
N ARG A 171 -14.64 15.67 -28.49
CA ARG A 171 -15.25 15.88 -27.18
C ARG A 171 -15.82 14.58 -26.65
N ALA A 172 -15.49 14.26 -25.41
CA ALA A 172 -16.08 13.15 -24.66
C ALA A 172 -16.53 13.64 -23.29
N SER A 173 -17.58 13.03 -22.75
CA SER A 173 -18.08 13.34 -21.41
C SER A 173 -18.35 12.03 -20.68
N ILE A 174 -17.68 11.83 -19.55
CA ILE A 174 -17.83 10.64 -18.73
C ILE A 174 -18.74 10.97 -17.54
N PRO A 175 -19.88 10.30 -17.38
CA PRO A 175 -20.70 10.46 -16.17
C PRO A 175 -19.97 9.82 -14.98
N THR A 176 -19.66 10.62 -13.96
CA THR A 176 -18.94 10.15 -12.75
C THR A 176 -19.10 11.15 -11.62
N LYS A 177 -19.19 10.68 -10.38
CA LYS A 177 -19.17 11.54 -9.19
C LYS A 177 -17.76 11.87 -8.69
N PHE A 178 -16.70 11.55 -9.44
CA PHE A 178 -15.31 11.74 -9.03
C PHE A 178 -15.02 13.11 -8.40
N GLY A 179 -15.52 14.22 -8.98
CA GLY A 179 -15.34 15.57 -8.43
C GLY A 179 -16.03 15.79 -7.07
N GLU A 180 -17.25 15.30 -6.90
CA GLU A 180 -17.98 15.35 -5.62
C GLU A 180 -17.31 14.46 -4.57
N ILE A 181 -16.90 13.25 -4.98
CA ILE A 181 -16.18 12.27 -4.14
C ILE A 181 -14.86 12.85 -3.66
N TYR A 182 -14.05 13.45 -4.54
CA TYR A 182 -12.81 14.11 -4.17
C TYR A 182 -13.02 15.19 -3.11
N LYS A 183 -14.03 16.06 -3.31
CA LYS A 183 -14.37 17.13 -2.34
C LYS A 183 -14.76 16.56 -0.98
N PHE A 184 -15.57 15.49 -0.98
CA PHE A 184 -15.95 14.77 0.24
C PHE A 184 -14.72 14.16 0.95
N MET A 185 -13.92 13.36 0.25
CA MET A 185 -12.75 12.65 0.80
C MET A 185 -11.71 13.63 1.33
N LYS A 186 -11.47 14.74 0.62
CA LYS A 186 -10.59 15.81 1.07
C LYS A 186 -11.09 16.46 2.35
N ALA A 187 -12.37 16.83 2.38
CA ALA A 187 -12.98 17.44 3.57
C ALA A 187 -12.93 16.50 4.77
N TYR A 188 -13.16 15.20 4.55
CA TYR A 188 -13.00 14.18 5.57
C TYR A 188 -11.58 14.12 6.09
N ALA A 189 -10.58 13.95 5.22
CA ALA A 189 -9.18 13.83 5.65
C ALA A 189 -8.70 15.05 6.45
N GLU A 190 -9.06 16.26 6.01
CA GLU A 190 -8.75 17.52 6.69
C GLU A 190 -9.41 17.65 8.07
N GLU A 191 -10.65 17.20 8.21
CA GLU A 191 -11.31 17.21 9.52
C GLU A 191 -10.89 16.05 10.41
N ALA A 192 -10.67 14.86 9.86
CA ALA A 192 -10.20 13.70 10.61
C ALA A 192 -8.83 13.98 11.23
N ALA A 193 -7.92 14.64 10.49
CA ALA A 193 -6.63 15.07 11.01
C ALA A 193 -6.77 16.05 12.20
N LYS A 194 -7.72 16.98 12.13
CA LYS A 194 -7.93 17.99 13.17
C LYS A 194 -8.68 17.46 14.39
N ASN A 195 -9.76 16.74 14.15
CA ASN A 195 -10.75 16.36 15.17
C ASN A 195 -10.53 14.94 15.69
N ARG A 196 -9.69 14.13 15.03
CA ARG A 196 -9.33 12.76 15.43
C ARG A 196 -10.56 11.89 15.74
N TYR A 197 -11.55 11.94 14.83
CA TYR A 197 -12.88 11.35 15.03
C TYR A 197 -12.79 9.89 15.45
N ILE A 198 -12.11 9.07 14.64
CA ILE A 198 -12.09 7.63 14.82
C ILE A 198 -11.25 7.23 16.04
N GLU A 199 -10.12 7.91 16.32
CA GLU A 199 -9.37 7.71 17.56
C GLU A 199 -10.27 7.96 18.78
N LEU A 200 -10.97 9.09 18.81
CA LEU A 200 -11.84 9.43 19.93
C LEU A 200 -13.01 8.45 20.06
N PHE A 201 -13.59 8.01 18.95
CA PHE A 201 -14.66 7.02 18.96
C PHE A 201 -14.16 5.66 19.48
N MET A 202 -12.98 5.21 19.05
CA MET A 202 -12.38 3.96 19.50
C MET A 202 -11.98 4.01 20.98
N ILE A 203 -11.31 5.10 21.42
CA ILE A 203 -11.00 5.33 22.83
C ILE A 203 -12.26 5.25 23.67
N ASN A 204 -13.35 5.87 23.20
CA ASN A 204 -14.63 5.84 23.88
C ASN A 204 -15.24 4.43 23.91
N SER A 205 -15.15 3.66 22.82
CA SER A 205 -15.57 2.24 22.82
C SER A 205 -14.78 1.39 23.80
N ILE A 206 -13.47 1.66 23.97
CA ILE A 206 -12.61 0.96 24.93
C ILE A 206 -13.02 1.26 26.37
N TYR A 207 -13.22 2.55 26.71
CA TYR A 207 -13.66 2.95 28.06
C TYR A 207 -15.01 2.34 28.46
N PHE A 208 -15.91 2.13 27.49
CA PHE A 208 -17.25 1.61 27.71
C PHE A 208 -17.43 0.21 27.09
N SER A 209 -16.35 -0.57 27.05
CA SER A 209 -16.44 -1.97 26.63
C SER A 209 -17.45 -2.74 27.50
N LYS A 210 -18.10 -3.76 26.92
CA LYS A 210 -19.09 -4.56 27.66
C LYS A 210 -18.42 -5.23 28.86
N THR A 211 -19.20 -5.59 29.86
CA THR A 211 -18.69 -6.35 31.02
C THR A 211 -18.71 -7.85 30.75
N ILE A 212 -17.70 -8.56 31.23
CA ILE A 212 -17.62 -10.02 31.29
C ILE A 212 -17.49 -10.48 32.74
N ASP A 213 -17.88 -11.73 33.00
CA ASP A 213 -17.86 -12.33 34.33
C ASP A 213 -16.50 -12.96 34.63
N ASP A 214 -15.83 -12.49 35.67
CA ASP A 214 -14.54 -12.97 36.16
C ASP A 214 -14.69 -13.71 37.50
N GLY A 215 -15.46 -14.80 37.50
CA GLY A 215 -15.63 -15.64 38.68
C GLY A 215 -16.65 -15.10 39.69
N GLY A 216 -17.72 -14.49 39.20
CA GLY A 216 -18.84 -13.94 39.97
C GLY A 216 -18.84 -12.41 40.06
N VAL A 217 -17.78 -11.74 39.58
CA VAL A 217 -17.64 -10.28 39.58
C VAL A 217 -17.53 -9.80 38.13
N ALA A 218 -18.37 -8.83 37.76
CA ALA A 218 -18.40 -8.28 36.42
C ALA A 218 -17.33 -7.20 36.24
N HIS A 219 -16.43 -7.39 35.27
CA HIS A 219 -15.40 -6.42 34.88
C HIS A 219 -15.51 -6.08 33.40
N ALA A 220 -15.02 -4.91 33.01
CA ALA A 220 -14.91 -4.55 31.60
C ALA A 220 -14.14 -5.63 30.82
N GLU A 221 -14.60 -5.94 29.61
CA GLU A 221 -13.93 -6.83 28.67
C GLU A 221 -12.52 -6.32 28.38
N VAL A 222 -12.40 -4.99 28.23
CA VAL A 222 -11.14 -4.25 28.11
C VAL A 222 -10.99 -3.32 29.32
N PRO A 223 -10.27 -3.74 30.38
CA PRO A 223 -10.12 -2.96 31.61
C PRO A 223 -9.28 -1.70 31.42
N THR A 224 -9.84 -0.52 31.71
CA THR A 224 -9.12 0.77 31.61
C THR A 224 -8.84 1.36 32.99
N PHE A 225 -9.86 1.70 33.76
CA PHE A 225 -9.71 2.14 35.15
C PHE A 225 -10.86 1.59 35.99
N GLY A 226 -10.63 1.49 37.30
CA GLY A 226 -11.65 0.99 38.21
C GLY A 226 -11.10 0.78 39.61
N THR A 227 -11.90 0.15 40.46
CA THR A 227 -11.49 -0.24 41.80
C THR A 227 -12.02 -1.64 42.07
N MET A 228 -11.11 -2.56 42.41
CA MET A 228 -11.46 -3.87 42.92
C MET A 228 -11.85 -3.72 44.39
N VAL A 229 -12.99 -4.27 44.78
CA VAL A 229 -13.60 -4.08 46.11
C VAL A 229 -13.74 -5.37 46.91
N GLU A 230 -13.59 -6.53 46.27
CA GLU A 230 -13.66 -7.84 46.91
C GLU A 230 -12.27 -8.45 47.17
N CYS A 231 -12.11 -9.07 48.34
CA CYS A 231 -10.85 -9.70 48.74
C CYS A 231 -10.56 -10.98 47.93
N GLY A 232 -9.49 -10.98 47.14
CA GLY A 232 -9.15 -12.07 46.24
C GLY A 232 -9.76 -11.93 44.84
N GLU A 233 -10.45 -10.83 44.56
CA GLU A 233 -10.91 -10.45 43.22
C GLU A 233 -9.74 -10.38 42.24
N THR A 234 -9.96 -10.86 41.02
CA THR A 234 -8.94 -10.88 39.97
C THR A 234 -9.51 -10.40 38.65
N ILE A 235 -8.76 -9.56 37.96
CA ILE A 235 -8.99 -9.21 36.56
C ILE A 235 -7.87 -9.85 35.76
N TYR A 236 -8.21 -10.81 34.89
CA TYR A 236 -7.23 -11.51 34.07
C TYR A 236 -7.64 -11.53 32.61
N ARG A 237 -6.76 -11.02 31.74
CA ARG A 237 -6.91 -11.05 30.28
C ARG A 237 -5.58 -11.44 29.65
N THR A 238 -5.57 -12.43 28.78
CA THR A 238 -4.38 -12.73 27.97
C THR A 238 -4.16 -11.65 26.91
N SER A 239 -2.98 -11.65 26.27
CA SER A 239 -2.74 -10.80 25.09
C SER A 239 -3.76 -11.06 24.00
N GLU A 240 -4.00 -12.35 23.67
CA GLU A 240 -4.93 -12.78 22.63
C GLU A 240 -6.35 -12.31 22.92
N GLN A 241 -6.84 -12.48 24.16
CA GLN A 241 -8.16 -11.99 24.55
C GLN A 241 -8.30 -10.47 24.40
N LEU A 242 -7.24 -9.71 24.71
CA LEU A 242 -7.27 -8.26 24.53
C LEU A 242 -7.17 -7.86 23.06
N SER A 243 -6.34 -8.54 22.25
CA SER A 243 -6.28 -8.36 20.80
C SER A 243 -7.67 -8.56 20.17
N ASP A 244 -8.29 -9.71 20.42
CA ASP A 244 -9.63 -10.06 19.91
C ASP A 244 -10.69 -9.03 20.35
N SER A 245 -10.62 -8.61 21.61
CA SER A 245 -11.56 -7.60 22.15
C SER A 245 -11.35 -6.24 21.50
N MET A 246 -10.10 -5.81 21.29
CA MET A 246 -9.77 -4.55 20.61
C MET A 246 -10.22 -4.58 19.15
N GLU A 247 -10.00 -5.69 18.45
CA GLU A 247 -10.47 -5.89 17.07
C GLU A 247 -12.01 -5.80 17.00
N GLY A 248 -12.70 -6.50 17.90
CA GLY A 248 -14.15 -6.44 18.03
C GLY A 248 -14.66 -5.02 18.30
N LEU A 249 -13.98 -4.26 19.17
CA LEU A 249 -14.31 -2.86 19.45
C LEU A 249 -14.01 -1.94 18.26
N ALA A 250 -12.93 -2.17 17.52
CA ALA A 250 -12.63 -1.42 16.30
C ALA A 250 -13.72 -1.64 15.24
N LEU A 251 -14.07 -2.90 14.96
CA LEU A 251 -15.15 -3.25 14.03
C LEU A 251 -16.50 -2.69 14.49
N TYR A 252 -16.81 -2.78 15.78
CA TYR A 252 -18.01 -2.17 16.36
C TYR A 252 -18.01 -0.65 16.12
N THR A 253 -16.91 0.03 16.45
CA THR A 253 -16.79 1.48 16.31
C THR A 253 -17.00 1.92 14.87
N LEU A 254 -16.29 1.31 13.92
CA LEU A 254 -16.34 1.65 12.50
C LEU A 254 -17.73 1.39 11.90
N SER A 255 -18.40 0.30 12.28
CA SER A 255 -19.75 -0.04 11.81
C SER A 255 -20.88 0.81 12.42
N HIS A 256 -20.61 1.48 13.56
CA HIS A 256 -21.59 2.30 14.27
C HIS A 256 -21.36 3.80 14.11
N VAL A 257 -20.46 4.21 13.19
CA VAL A 257 -20.39 5.61 12.76
C VAL A 257 -21.52 5.90 11.78
N LYS A 258 -22.40 6.82 12.17
CA LYS A 258 -23.45 7.35 11.31
C LYS A 258 -23.04 8.69 10.72
N TRP A 259 -23.42 8.89 9.47
CA TRP A 259 -23.15 10.10 8.73
C TRP A 259 -24.38 10.98 8.65
N TRP A 260 -24.19 12.31 8.70
CA TRP A 260 -25.23 13.31 8.41
C TRP A 260 -26.42 13.32 9.38
N VAL A 261 -26.27 12.71 10.55
CA VAL A 261 -27.28 12.66 11.59
C VAL A 261 -26.69 13.18 12.89
N PRO A 262 -27.48 13.89 13.72
CA PRO A 262 -27.02 14.36 15.01
C PRO A 262 -26.73 13.18 15.95
N ALA A 263 -25.81 13.39 16.89
CA ALA A 263 -25.52 12.41 17.93
C ALA A 263 -26.80 11.99 18.70
N GLU A 264 -26.98 10.68 18.90
CA GLU A 264 -28.05 10.16 19.75
C GLU A 264 -27.82 10.62 21.20
N LYS A 265 -28.85 11.19 21.81
CA LYS A 265 -28.78 11.71 23.19
C LYS A 265 -29.30 10.70 24.21
N ASP A 266 -29.95 9.65 23.72
CA ASP A 266 -30.46 8.57 24.55
C ASP A 266 -29.35 7.58 24.92
N PHE A 267 -28.83 7.71 26.14
CA PHE A 267 -27.79 6.84 26.69
C PHE A 267 -28.26 5.40 26.97
N SER A 268 -29.55 5.09 26.82
CA SER A 268 -30.08 3.73 26.98
C SER A 268 -29.95 2.86 25.72
N LYS A 269 -29.63 3.47 24.57
CA LYS A 269 -29.41 2.76 23.29
C LYS A 269 -27.94 2.37 23.09
N PRO A 270 -27.65 1.37 22.23
CA PRO A 270 -26.28 1.07 21.84
C PRO A 270 -25.58 2.33 21.34
N LYS A 271 -24.35 2.53 21.82
CA LYS A 271 -23.59 3.73 21.55
C LYS A 271 -23.32 3.86 20.06
N GLN A 272 -23.75 4.97 19.49
CA GLN A 272 -23.55 5.33 18.10
C GLN A 272 -22.67 6.56 18.01
N TYR A 273 -21.76 6.57 17.04
CA TYR A 273 -20.89 7.70 16.77
C TYR A 273 -21.43 8.46 15.57
N THR A 274 -21.21 9.77 15.51
CA THR A 274 -21.78 10.59 14.44
C THR A 274 -20.77 11.58 13.88
N ILE A 275 -20.73 11.64 12.55
CA ILE A 275 -20.09 12.72 11.80
C ILE A 275 -21.22 13.52 11.13
N GLU A 276 -21.64 14.60 11.80
CA GLU A 276 -22.85 15.35 11.42
C GLU A 276 -22.66 16.13 10.12
N SER A 277 -21.45 16.67 9.91
CA SER A 277 -21.07 17.38 8.70
C SER A 277 -19.56 17.35 8.52
N LEU A 278 -19.11 17.60 7.29
CA LEU A 278 -17.71 17.86 6.97
C LEU A 278 -17.61 19.31 6.48
N LYS A 279 -16.95 20.15 7.25
CA LYS A 279 -16.78 21.60 7.04
C LYS A 279 -18.11 22.32 6.85
N GLY A 280 -19.13 21.91 7.61
CA GLY A 280 -20.49 22.45 7.53
C GLY A 280 -21.29 21.96 6.33
N LYS A 281 -20.81 20.97 5.56
CA LYS A 281 -21.49 20.39 4.40
C LYS A 281 -21.76 18.89 4.60
N THR A 282 -22.89 18.42 4.08
CA THR A 282 -23.26 16.99 4.04
C THR A 282 -23.22 16.44 2.62
N TYR A 283 -22.97 15.14 2.47
CA TYR A 283 -22.93 14.44 1.19
C TYR A 283 -23.83 13.19 1.23
N PRO A 284 -25.16 13.36 1.34
CA PRO A 284 -26.08 12.25 1.61
C PRO A 284 -26.15 11.21 0.48
N GLN A 285 -25.72 11.57 -0.72
CA GLN A 285 -25.76 10.69 -1.89
C GLN A 285 -24.53 9.78 -2.04
N LEU A 286 -23.48 9.96 -1.22
CA LEU A 286 -22.20 9.25 -1.37
C LEU A 286 -22.06 7.99 -0.49
N ASN A 287 -23.01 7.73 0.42
CA ASN A 287 -23.06 6.53 1.27
C ASN A 287 -21.68 6.02 1.76
N PRO A 288 -20.91 6.84 2.50
CA PRO A 288 -19.57 6.49 2.94
C PRO A 288 -19.56 5.33 3.93
N LEU A 289 -18.56 4.45 3.79
CA LEU A 289 -18.36 3.28 4.64
C LEU A 289 -16.93 3.23 5.17
N PHE A 290 -16.79 2.93 6.46
CA PHE A 290 -15.51 2.55 7.02
C PHE A 290 -15.30 1.04 6.90
N MET A 291 -14.10 0.67 6.48
CA MET A 291 -13.65 -0.71 6.37
C MET A 291 -12.24 -0.84 6.97
N VAL A 292 -11.82 -2.07 7.21
CA VAL A 292 -10.45 -2.40 7.64
C VAL A 292 -9.63 -2.87 6.44
N ASP A 293 -8.31 -2.90 6.58
CA ASP A 293 -7.39 -3.35 5.53
C ASP A 293 -7.39 -4.89 5.36
N ASP A 294 -6.66 -5.37 4.35
CA ASP A 294 -6.64 -6.82 4.03
C ASP A 294 -6.00 -7.67 5.14
N ASN A 295 -5.11 -7.07 5.95
CA ASN A 295 -4.34 -7.74 6.99
C ASN A 295 -4.74 -7.26 8.39
N PHE A 296 -6.01 -6.86 8.55
CA PHE A 296 -6.53 -6.33 9.81
C PHE A 296 -6.24 -7.27 10.98
N ALA A 297 -5.41 -6.79 11.90
CA ALA A 297 -5.15 -7.42 13.19
C ALA A 297 -4.72 -6.33 14.19
N ILE A 298 -5.14 -6.43 15.44
CA ILE A 298 -4.65 -5.57 16.52
C ILE A 298 -3.88 -6.43 17.51
N ASN A 299 -2.55 -6.31 17.46
CA ASN A 299 -1.67 -7.09 18.30
C ASN A 299 -1.40 -6.37 19.63
N MET A 300 -2.06 -6.83 20.69
CA MET A 300 -1.76 -6.35 22.03
C MET A 300 -0.46 -7.00 22.54
N GLY A 301 0.60 -6.19 22.56
CA GLY A 301 1.85 -6.50 23.23
C GLY A 301 1.71 -6.66 24.74
N GLY A 302 0.50 -6.65 25.33
CA GLY A 302 0.31 -7.13 26.69
C GLY A 302 -1.05 -7.58 27.20
N GLY A 303 -1.00 -8.57 28.11
CA GLY A 303 -2.14 -9.06 28.91
C GLY A 303 -2.31 -8.25 30.21
N VAL A 304 -3.48 -8.35 30.83
CA VAL A 304 -3.79 -7.73 32.12
C VAL A 304 -3.87 -8.83 33.18
N SER A 305 -3.17 -8.65 34.30
CA SER A 305 -3.30 -9.50 35.47
C SER A 305 -3.27 -8.65 36.74
N LEU A 306 -4.44 -8.48 37.34
CA LEU A 306 -4.62 -7.73 38.57
C LEU A 306 -5.24 -8.66 39.61
N THR A 307 -4.74 -8.60 40.84
CA THR A 307 -5.32 -9.30 41.98
C THR A 307 -5.45 -8.35 43.15
N ASN A 308 -6.62 -8.36 43.80
CA ASN A 308 -6.85 -7.70 45.07
C ASN A 308 -6.46 -8.66 46.20
N PRO A 309 -5.31 -8.48 46.88
CA PRO A 309 -4.82 -9.48 47.82
C PRO A 309 -5.75 -9.63 49.03
N ARG A 310 -5.98 -10.87 49.48
CA ARG A 310 -6.65 -11.12 50.76
C ARG A 310 -5.71 -10.68 51.89
N PRO A 311 -6.15 -9.87 52.86
CA PRO A 311 -5.32 -9.54 54.01
C PRO A 311 -4.94 -10.83 54.74
N LEU A 312 -3.65 -11.07 54.91
CA LEU A 312 -3.14 -12.18 55.71
C LEU A 312 -3.63 -11.96 57.15
N ALA A 313 -4.44 -12.90 57.65
CA ALA A 313 -4.94 -12.90 59.00
C ALA A 313 -3.80 -13.23 60.00
N SER A 314 -2.87 -12.30 60.24
CA SER A 314 -1.85 -12.45 61.29
C SER A 314 -1.11 -11.16 61.70
N ALA A 315 -1.69 -9.97 61.51
CA ALA A 315 -1.17 -8.76 62.15
C ALA A 315 -2.05 -8.39 63.36
N PRO A 316 -1.55 -8.48 64.61
CA PRO A 316 -2.30 -8.03 65.78
C PRO A 316 -2.47 -6.50 65.68
N ALA A 317 -3.72 -6.05 65.77
CA ALA A 317 -4.10 -4.64 65.70
C ALA A 317 -3.46 -3.87 66.86
N LEU A 318 -2.36 -3.14 66.57
CA LEU A 318 -1.67 -2.32 67.57
C LEU A 318 -2.24 -0.90 67.71
N PHE A 319 -3.20 -0.49 66.88
CA PHE A 319 -3.84 0.82 66.99
C PHE A 319 -5.33 0.71 66.66
N GLY A 320 -6.18 1.28 67.53
CA GLY A 320 -7.64 1.19 67.55
C GLY A 320 -8.39 1.85 66.38
N PHE A 321 -7.90 1.68 65.15
CA PHE A 321 -8.67 1.84 63.93
C PHE A 321 -8.87 0.45 63.34
N THR A 322 -10.03 -0.15 63.56
CA THR A 322 -10.42 -1.39 62.89
C THR A 322 -10.69 -1.10 61.41
N THR A 323 -9.64 -0.99 60.60
CA THR A 323 -9.72 -1.21 59.14
C THR A 323 -9.69 -2.71 58.82
N SER A 324 -10.33 -3.51 59.68
CA SER A 324 -10.55 -4.93 59.45
C SER A 324 -11.37 -5.10 58.17
N GLY A 325 -10.71 -5.48 57.08
CA GLY A 325 -11.35 -6.11 55.92
C GLY A 325 -11.67 -5.25 54.70
N LEU A 326 -11.19 -4.01 54.57
CA LEU A 326 -11.41 -3.23 53.33
C LEU A 326 -10.36 -3.60 52.27
N CYS A 327 -10.70 -4.53 51.38
CA CYS A 327 -9.91 -4.85 50.18
C CYS A 327 -10.28 -3.88 49.05
N LEU A 328 -9.72 -2.68 49.07
CA LEU A 328 -9.88 -1.71 47.99
C LEU A 328 -8.57 -1.58 47.21
N LYS A 329 -8.58 -1.92 45.93
CA LYS A 329 -7.42 -1.76 45.04
C LYS A 329 -7.83 -1.03 43.76
N PRO A 330 -7.52 0.27 43.63
CA PRO A 330 -7.70 0.98 42.38
C PRO A 330 -6.73 0.45 41.32
N TYR A 331 -7.14 0.52 40.06
CA TYR A 331 -6.28 0.21 38.92
C TYR A 331 -6.48 1.20 37.78
N SER A 332 -5.43 1.35 36.98
CA SER A 332 -5.40 2.12 35.75
C SER A 332 -4.49 1.40 34.76
N ILE A 333 -5.00 1.15 33.57
CA ILE A 333 -4.38 0.45 32.46
C ILE A 333 -4.59 1.30 31.22
N SER A 334 -3.52 1.51 30.48
CA SER A 334 -3.53 2.24 29.22
C SER A 334 -3.16 1.30 28.08
N TYR A 335 -3.65 1.62 26.90
CA TYR A 335 -3.45 0.83 25.69
C TYR A 335 -2.93 1.71 24.57
N SER A 336 -2.03 1.14 23.77
CA SER A 336 -1.46 1.79 22.59
C SER A 336 -1.47 0.82 21.41
N PHE A 337 -1.95 1.27 20.26
CA PHE A 337 -1.96 0.50 19.01
C PHE A 337 -2.20 1.41 17.80
N GLN A 338 -1.85 0.90 16.63
CA GLN A 338 -2.07 1.56 15.34
C GLN A 338 -2.95 0.69 14.45
N LEU A 339 -3.82 1.34 13.67
CA LEU A 339 -4.76 0.66 12.80
C LEU A 339 -5.01 1.48 11.53
N PRO A 340 -4.73 0.93 10.34
CA PRO A 340 -5.24 1.49 9.09
C PRO A 340 -6.76 1.33 9.00
N VAL A 341 -7.45 2.41 8.70
CA VAL A 341 -8.89 2.44 8.43
C VAL A 341 -9.12 2.96 7.01
N MET A 342 -9.95 2.24 6.27
CA MET A 342 -10.31 2.55 4.90
C MET A 342 -11.64 3.31 4.88
N LEU A 343 -11.66 4.48 4.27
CA LEU A 343 -12.92 5.16 3.94
C LEU A 343 -13.23 4.91 2.47
N VAL A 344 -14.39 4.31 2.22
CA VAL A 344 -14.83 3.89 0.89
C VAL A 344 -16.13 4.60 0.53
N VAL A 345 -16.18 5.13 -0.69
CA VAL A 345 -17.37 5.74 -1.31
C VAL A 345 -17.59 5.09 -2.67
N SER A 346 -18.84 4.78 -2.99
CA SER A 346 -19.20 4.24 -4.31
C SER A 346 -19.61 5.36 -5.25
N ASP A 347 -19.15 5.33 -6.50
CA ASP A 347 -19.63 6.18 -7.58
C ASP A 347 -20.83 5.51 -8.26
N PRO A 348 -22.07 5.99 -8.02
CA PRO A 348 -23.27 5.41 -8.59
C PRO A 348 -23.38 5.62 -10.11
N LEU A 349 -22.60 6.53 -10.70
CA LEU A 349 -22.62 6.79 -12.14
C LEU A 349 -21.67 5.87 -12.92
N MET A 350 -20.79 5.14 -12.23
CA MET A 350 -19.74 4.29 -12.81
C MET A 350 -19.88 2.82 -12.40
N ASN A 351 -21.10 2.28 -12.41
CA ASN A 351 -21.42 0.91 -11.99
C ASN A 351 -20.93 0.58 -10.57
N ASP A 352 -21.15 1.49 -9.62
CA ASP A 352 -20.73 1.38 -8.22
C ASP A 352 -19.23 1.13 -8.03
N ASN A 353 -18.41 1.72 -8.91
CA ASN A 353 -16.97 1.71 -8.73
C ASN A 353 -16.59 2.43 -7.42
N LYS A 354 -15.55 1.96 -6.74
CA LYS A 354 -15.26 2.39 -5.36
C LYS A 354 -14.04 3.29 -5.30
N PHE A 355 -14.23 4.48 -4.73
CA PHE A 355 -13.14 5.35 -4.31
C PHE A 355 -12.74 5.04 -2.87
N SER A 356 -11.47 4.71 -2.64
CA SER A 356 -10.98 4.34 -1.30
C SER A 356 -9.80 5.21 -0.88
N ILE A 357 -9.78 5.65 0.38
CA ILE A 357 -8.62 6.32 0.98
C ILE A 357 -8.25 5.63 2.29
N ALA A 358 -6.97 5.66 2.66
CA ALA A 358 -6.51 5.17 3.95
C ALA A 358 -6.37 6.30 4.97
N THR A 359 -6.65 5.97 6.22
CA THR A 359 -6.54 6.80 7.40
C THR A 359 -5.80 6.00 8.47
N LEU A 360 -4.67 6.51 8.98
CA LEU A 360 -3.97 5.85 10.07
C LEU A 360 -4.50 6.35 11.41
N ILE A 361 -5.12 5.44 12.15
CA ILE A 361 -5.54 5.63 13.54
C ILE A 361 -4.38 5.23 14.43
N ASP A 362 -4.01 6.14 15.32
CA ASP A 362 -2.95 5.93 16.31
C ASP A 362 -3.52 6.27 17.69
N ILE A 363 -3.63 5.26 18.53
CA ILE A 363 -4.01 5.42 19.94
C ILE A 363 -2.75 5.18 20.74
N ASN A 364 -2.35 6.16 21.55
CA ASN A 364 -1.22 6.06 22.45
C ASN A 364 -1.68 6.37 23.87
N ASN A 365 -1.59 5.38 24.76
CA ASN A 365 -2.04 5.47 26.14
C ASN A 365 -3.49 5.97 26.29
N LEU A 366 -4.41 5.43 25.49
CA LEU A 366 -5.82 5.85 25.45
C LEU A 366 -6.02 7.35 25.14
N MET A 367 -5.08 7.94 24.40
CA MET A 367 -5.20 9.27 23.81
C MET A 367 -4.89 9.20 22.31
N PRO A 368 -5.39 10.15 21.49
CA PRO A 368 -4.95 10.25 20.11
C PRO A 368 -3.43 10.44 20.06
N GLY A 369 -2.75 9.56 19.34
CA GLY A 369 -1.30 9.59 19.20
C GLY A 369 -0.83 10.56 18.11
N SER A 370 0.49 10.62 17.96
CA SER A 370 1.19 11.54 17.05
C SER A 370 2.09 10.75 16.13
N CYS A 371 1.87 10.90 14.83
CA CYS A 371 2.77 10.38 13.82
C CYS A 371 3.90 11.39 13.63
N GLY A 372 5.16 10.92 13.57
CA GLY A 372 6.32 11.76 13.26
C GLY A 372 6.20 12.47 11.90
N GLU A 373 7.24 13.19 11.47
CA GLU A 373 7.30 13.65 10.08
C GLU A 373 7.43 12.45 9.16
N ILE A 374 6.34 12.10 8.48
CA ILE A 374 6.33 11.10 7.43
C ILE A 374 6.54 11.83 6.10
N PRO A 375 7.45 11.34 5.23
CA PRO A 375 7.67 11.91 3.90
C PRO A 375 6.33 12.10 3.17
N LYS A 376 6.14 13.26 2.55
CA LYS A 376 4.97 13.49 1.70
C LYS A 376 4.93 12.43 0.59
N PRO A 377 3.76 11.89 0.22
CA PRO A 377 3.65 11.03 -0.95
C PRO A 377 4.12 11.79 -2.20
N GLN A 378 5.06 11.20 -2.94
CA GLN A 378 5.61 11.74 -4.19
C GLN A 378 4.75 11.34 -5.40
N TYR A 379 3.94 12.27 -5.91
CA TYR A 379 3.15 12.00 -7.11
C TYR A 379 3.96 12.28 -8.38
N CYS A 380 4.03 11.29 -9.27
CA CYS A 380 4.79 11.34 -10.51
C CYS A 380 3.88 11.63 -11.72
N LEU A 381 4.24 12.59 -12.58
CA LEU A 381 3.60 12.81 -13.88
C LEU A 381 4.46 12.22 -14.99
N LEU A 382 3.98 11.22 -15.74
CA LEU A 382 4.68 10.72 -16.94
C LEU A 382 4.51 11.71 -18.10
N LYS A 383 5.52 12.48 -18.53
CA LYS A 383 5.39 13.23 -19.81
C LYS A 383 5.70 12.33 -21.01
N PRO A 384 5.15 12.64 -22.20
CA PRO A 384 5.57 11.99 -23.44
C PRO A 384 7.09 12.20 -23.64
N GLY A 385 7.87 11.12 -23.75
CA GLY A 385 9.32 11.16 -23.98
C GLY A 385 10.24 10.88 -22.78
N ASN A 386 9.81 10.08 -21.79
CA ASN A 386 10.63 9.59 -20.65
C ASN A 386 11.07 10.63 -19.60
N VAL A 387 10.35 11.76 -19.45
CA VAL A 387 10.64 12.70 -18.35
C VAL A 387 9.46 12.73 -17.37
N THR A 388 9.72 12.32 -16.12
CA THR A 388 8.75 12.40 -15.04
C THR A 388 8.93 13.71 -14.29
N GLU A 389 7.91 14.57 -14.27
CA GLU A 389 7.89 15.72 -13.37
C GLU A 389 7.23 15.31 -12.06
N CYS A 390 7.99 15.34 -10.97
CA CYS A 390 7.47 15.19 -9.61
C CYS A 390 7.28 16.59 -9.01
N THR A 391 6.11 16.90 -8.46
CA THR A 391 5.91 18.18 -7.76
C THR A 391 6.34 18.08 -6.30
N ASP A 392 6.98 19.16 -5.81
CA ASP A 392 7.65 19.40 -4.50
C ASP A 392 9.07 18.82 -4.34
N ASN A 393 10.09 19.65 -4.66
CA ASN A 393 11.52 19.69 -4.25
C ASN A 393 12.33 18.40 -3.95
N GLY A 394 11.79 17.22 -4.16
CA GLY A 394 12.52 15.97 -4.17
C GLY A 394 13.16 15.80 -5.53
N GLN A 395 14.38 15.27 -5.56
CA GLN A 395 14.86 14.61 -6.77
C GLN A 395 13.75 13.66 -7.27
N PRO A 396 13.60 13.49 -8.60
CA PRO A 396 12.75 12.42 -9.12
C PRO A 396 13.10 11.15 -8.33
N PRO A 397 12.11 10.35 -7.86
CA PRO A 397 12.43 9.04 -7.31
C PRO A 397 13.38 8.37 -8.30
N ALA A 398 14.42 7.70 -7.80
CA ALA A 398 15.48 7.08 -8.60
C ALA A 398 15.00 5.94 -9.52
N TYR A 399 13.73 5.98 -9.93
CA TYR A 399 12.97 4.94 -10.60
C TYR A 399 12.22 5.55 -11.79
N LEU A 400 12.98 6.20 -12.68
CA LEU A 400 12.56 6.32 -14.07
C LEU A 400 12.93 5.01 -14.75
N CYS A 401 11.93 4.25 -15.18
CA CYS A 401 12.17 3.06 -16.00
C CYS A 401 13.05 3.44 -17.18
N GLY A 402 14.28 2.93 -17.13
CA GLY A 402 15.31 3.20 -18.11
C GLY A 402 14.86 2.89 -19.54
N ASN A 403 15.71 3.24 -20.50
CA ASN A 403 15.47 2.95 -21.92
C ASN A 403 15.71 1.48 -22.27
N CYS A 404 15.94 0.62 -21.28
CA CYS A 404 16.10 -0.81 -21.48
C CYS A 404 14.72 -1.46 -21.58
N THR A 405 14.60 -2.45 -22.47
CA THR A 405 13.37 -3.21 -22.65
C THR A 405 13.57 -4.62 -22.10
N ALA A 406 12.61 -5.10 -21.32
CA ALA A 406 12.56 -6.48 -20.85
C ALA A 406 11.35 -7.18 -21.44
N ARG A 407 11.54 -8.42 -21.89
CA ARG A 407 10.48 -9.30 -22.40
C ARG A 407 10.56 -10.65 -21.72
N MET A 408 9.58 -10.97 -20.89
CA MET A 408 9.57 -12.21 -20.11
C MET A 408 8.30 -13.03 -20.35
N LYS A 409 8.43 -14.34 -20.15
CA LYS A 409 7.31 -15.28 -20.10
C LYS A 409 7.13 -15.77 -18.68
N VAL A 410 5.97 -15.51 -18.08
CA VAL A 410 5.63 -15.99 -16.75
C VAL A 410 4.88 -17.31 -16.84
N VAL A 411 5.35 -18.32 -16.12
CA VAL A 411 4.74 -19.65 -16.05
C VAL A 411 4.51 -20.10 -14.62
N ALA A 412 3.54 -20.99 -14.43
CA ALA A 412 3.30 -21.69 -13.17
C ALA A 412 4.26 -22.89 -13.04
N PRO A 413 4.35 -23.54 -11.86
CA PRO A 413 5.28 -24.65 -11.64
C PRO A 413 5.06 -25.86 -12.55
N ASP A 414 3.86 -26.03 -13.10
CA ASP A 414 3.52 -27.06 -14.10
C ASP A 414 3.92 -26.68 -15.53
N GLY A 415 4.56 -25.52 -15.73
CA GLY A 415 4.96 -24.98 -17.03
C GLY A 415 3.84 -24.29 -17.80
N SER A 416 2.63 -24.20 -17.24
CA SER A 416 1.51 -23.51 -17.88
C SER A 416 1.72 -21.99 -17.88
N ALA A 417 1.30 -21.33 -18.95
CA ALA A 417 1.38 -19.89 -19.07
C ALA A 417 0.45 -19.18 -18.08
N VAL A 418 0.97 -18.19 -17.38
CA VAL A 418 0.22 -17.42 -16.38
C VAL A 418 -0.29 -16.14 -17.00
N LYS A 419 -1.61 -16.02 -17.17
CA LYS A 419 -2.28 -14.80 -17.64
C LYS A 419 -2.62 -13.87 -16.47
N GLY A 420 -2.35 -12.58 -16.63
CA GLY A 420 -2.71 -11.54 -15.67
C GLY A 420 -1.77 -11.40 -14.47
N ALA A 421 -0.55 -11.94 -14.54
CA ALA A 421 0.48 -11.66 -13.55
C ALA A 421 0.95 -10.20 -13.66
N VAL A 422 1.13 -9.56 -12.51
CA VAL A 422 1.67 -8.20 -12.40
C VAL A 422 3.16 -8.29 -12.12
N THR A 423 3.97 -7.64 -12.94
CA THR A 423 5.43 -7.67 -12.87
C THR A 423 5.96 -6.27 -12.55
N SER A 424 6.90 -6.18 -11.61
CA SER A 424 7.64 -4.97 -11.28
C SER A 424 9.14 -5.26 -11.25
N PHE A 425 9.98 -4.42 -11.88
CA PHE A 425 11.43 -4.51 -11.81
C PHE A 425 12.03 -3.16 -11.44
N GLY A 426 12.70 -3.04 -10.30
CA GLY A 426 13.29 -1.77 -9.86
C GLY A 426 12.28 -0.64 -9.76
N GLY A 427 11.06 -0.96 -9.33
CA GLY A 427 9.93 -0.03 -9.28
C GLY A 427 9.19 0.16 -10.61
N CYS A 428 9.66 -0.43 -11.70
CA CYS A 428 9.03 -0.36 -13.02
C CYS A 428 7.98 -1.44 -13.21
N VAL A 429 6.71 -1.04 -13.27
CA VAL A 429 5.60 -1.96 -13.51
C VAL A 429 5.46 -2.23 -15.01
N LEU A 430 5.59 -3.50 -15.39
CA LEU A 430 5.32 -3.97 -16.75
C LEU A 430 3.83 -4.27 -16.93
N PRO A 431 3.31 -4.25 -18.17
CA PRO A 431 1.94 -4.69 -18.47
C PRO A 431 1.64 -6.08 -17.89
N ALA A 432 0.39 -6.31 -17.49
CA ALA A 432 -0.01 -7.63 -17.03
C ALA A 432 0.20 -8.68 -18.12
N THR A 433 0.57 -9.90 -17.73
CA THR A 433 0.89 -10.95 -18.71
C THR A 433 -0.32 -11.34 -19.57
N ASP A 434 -0.09 -11.58 -20.85
CA ASP A 434 -1.12 -11.99 -21.80
C ASP A 434 -1.51 -13.47 -21.65
N SER A 435 -2.36 -13.98 -22.55
CA SER A 435 -2.78 -15.39 -22.53
C SER A 435 -1.67 -16.41 -22.79
N ALA A 436 -0.53 -15.98 -23.36
CA ALA A 436 0.67 -16.79 -23.53
C ALA A 436 1.65 -16.63 -22.34
N GLY A 437 1.27 -15.85 -21.33
CA GLY A 437 2.10 -15.52 -20.16
C GLY A 437 3.17 -14.48 -20.45
N MET A 438 3.11 -13.79 -21.60
CA MET A 438 4.13 -12.85 -22.01
C MET A 438 3.86 -11.47 -21.43
N THR A 439 4.91 -10.78 -21.00
CA THR A 439 4.90 -9.34 -20.73
C THR A 439 6.17 -8.68 -21.26
N GLU A 440 6.03 -7.45 -21.73
CA GLU A 440 7.11 -6.66 -22.32
C GLU A 440 6.93 -5.19 -21.94
N GLY A 441 8.02 -4.53 -21.57
CA GLY A 441 7.99 -3.12 -21.19
C GLY A 441 9.37 -2.53 -20.92
N ASN A 442 9.38 -1.22 -20.67
CA ASN A 442 10.59 -0.49 -20.31
C ASN A 442 10.95 -0.75 -18.84
N VAL A 443 12.25 -0.89 -18.58
CA VAL A 443 12.84 -1.21 -17.28
C VAL A 443 14.14 -0.44 -17.07
N ASN A 444 14.58 -0.32 -15.82
CA ASN A 444 15.90 0.21 -15.48
C ASN A 444 16.99 -0.60 -16.17
N CYS A 445 18.10 0.06 -16.53
CA CYS A 445 19.23 -0.60 -17.18
C CYS A 445 20.23 -1.20 -16.18
N GLU A 446 20.10 -0.86 -14.91
CA GLU A 446 20.96 -1.35 -13.83
C GLU A 446 20.35 -2.60 -13.17
N PRO A 447 21.18 -3.46 -12.55
CA PRO A 447 20.68 -4.58 -11.76
C PRO A 447 19.78 -4.11 -10.62
N ASP A 448 18.63 -4.75 -10.45
CA ASP A 448 17.61 -4.32 -9.49
C ASP A 448 16.77 -5.51 -8.96
N TYR A 449 15.72 -5.24 -8.18
CA TYR A 449 14.79 -6.25 -7.69
C TYR A 449 13.66 -6.53 -8.69
N LEU A 450 13.34 -7.80 -8.92
CA LEU A 450 12.12 -8.22 -9.63
C LEU A 450 11.10 -8.71 -8.62
N THR A 451 9.84 -8.34 -8.84
CA THR A 451 8.69 -8.91 -8.17
C THR A 451 7.62 -9.25 -9.20
N ILE A 452 7.22 -10.52 -9.26
CA ILE A 452 6.09 -10.97 -10.09
C ILE A 452 5.03 -11.51 -9.15
N THR A 453 3.80 -11.04 -9.27
CA THR A 453 2.66 -11.45 -8.45
C THR A 453 1.53 -11.94 -9.33
N TYR A 454 1.04 -13.15 -9.05
CA TYR A 454 -0.09 -13.75 -9.73
C TYR A 454 -1.07 -14.30 -8.71
N VAL A 455 -2.34 -13.94 -8.87
CA VAL A 455 -3.41 -14.44 -8.01
C VAL A 455 -4.28 -15.39 -8.82
N LYS A 456 -4.28 -16.66 -8.42
CA LYS A 456 -5.14 -17.69 -9.03
C LYS A 456 -6.42 -17.87 -8.20
N PRO A 457 -7.62 -17.60 -8.74
CA PRO A 457 -8.85 -17.93 -8.05
C PRO A 457 -9.06 -19.46 -8.02
N VAL A 458 -9.29 -20.02 -6.84
CA VAL A 458 -9.57 -21.45 -6.62
C VAL A 458 -10.83 -21.56 -5.77
N GLY A 459 -12.00 -21.56 -6.42
CA GLY A 459 -13.30 -21.54 -5.72
C GLY A 459 -13.55 -20.20 -5.03
N VAL A 460 -13.81 -20.23 -3.71
CA VAL A 460 -14.01 -19.02 -2.87
C VAL A 460 -12.72 -18.47 -2.28
N VAL A 461 -11.60 -19.18 -2.44
CA VAL A 461 -10.28 -18.74 -1.98
C VAL A 461 -9.40 -18.34 -3.17
N SER A 462 -8.39 -17.51 -2.92
CA SER A 462 -7.38 -17.17 -3.92
C SER A 462 -6.03 -17.68 -3.47
N GLU A 463 -5.30 -18.30 -4.37
CA GLU A 463 -3.92 -18.70 -4.15
C GLU A 463 -2.98 -17.63 -4.69
N LEU A 464 -2.04 -17.19 -3.86
CA LEU A 464 -1.00 -16.24 -4.23
C LEU A 464 0.22 -17.01 -4.77
N TYR A 465 0.60 -16.68 -5.99
CA TYR A 465 1.84 -17.09 -6.61
C TYR A 465 2.75 -15.88 -6.73
N GLN A 466 4.00 -15.99 -6.30
CA GLN A 466 4.96 -14.90 -6.36
C GLN A 466 6.33 -15.40 -6.85
N LYS A 467 7.11 -14.49 -7.43
CA LYS A 467 8.56 -14.60 -7.58
C LYS A 467 9.20 -13.30 -7.14
N ARG A 468 10.23 -13.40 -6.31
CA ARG A 468 11.15 -12.30 -6.01
C ARG A 468 12.56 -12.72 -6.41
N SER A 469 13.32 -11.79 -6.95
CA SER A 469 14.77 -11.95 -7.08
C SER A 469 15.45 -10.59 -6.95
N CYS A 470 16.65 -10.58 -6.40
CA CYS A 470 17.38 -9.36 -6.08
C CYS A 470 18.70 -9.30 -6.86
N GLY A 471 19.11 -8.10 -7.27
CA GLY A 471 20.38 -7.88 -7.98
C GLY A 471 20.44 -8.50 -9.38
N ILE A 472 19.29 -8.70 -10.03
CA ILE A 472 19.21 -9.26 -11.38
C ILE A 472 19.32 -8.17 -12.42
N SER A 473 20.03 -8.45 -13.49
CA SER A 473 20.19 -7.51 -14.60
C SER A 473 18.99 -7.56 -15.56
N PRO A 474 18.75 -6.51 -16.35
CA PRO A 474 17.69 -6.51 -17.36
C PRO A 474 17.85 -7.61 -18.42
N ALA A 475 19.08 -8.07 -18.67
CA ALA A 475 19.32 -9.17 -19.59
C ALA A 475 18.74 -10.49 -19.07
N ASP A 476 18.73 -10.68 -17.74
CA ASP A 476 18.20 -11.88 -17.07
C ASP A 476 16.67 -11.96 -17.11
N LEU A 477 16.01 -10.82 -17.40
CA LEU A 477 14.56 -10.76 -17.57
C LEU A 477 14.11 -11.35 -18.90
N ASN A 478 15.00 -11.49 -19.89
CA ASN A 478 14.66 -12.02 -21.20
C ASN A 478 14.60 -13.55 -21.20
N GLY A 479 13.55 -14.11 -20.58
CA GLY A 479 13.43 -15.56 -20.40
C GLY A 479 12.07 -16.02 -19.87
N THR A 480 12.00 -17.31 -19.52
CA THR A 480 10.85 -17.89 -18.83
C THR A 480 11.09 -17.85 -17.34
N ILE A 481 10.18 -17.20 -16.60
CA ILE A 481 10.24 -17.04 -15.16
C ILE A 481 9.08 -17.79 -14.53
N THR A 482 9.40 -18.70 -13.61
CA THR A 482 8.40 -19.49 -12.90
C THR A 482 7.98 -18.78 -11.61
N VAL A 483 6.67 -18.60 -11.40
CA VAL A 483 6.09 -18.15 -10.13
C VAL A 483 5.69 -19.35 -9.28
N TYR A 484 5.85 -19.22 -7.96
CA TYR A 484 5.59 -20.32 -7.02
C TYR A 484 4.55 -19.91 -5.99
N LYS A 485 3.77 -20.88 -5.50
CA LYS A 485 2.88 -20.67 -4.37
C LYS A 485 3.72 -20.54 -3.10
N TYR A 486 3.65 -19.39 -2.44
CA TYR A 486 4.37 -19.16 -1.20
C TYR A 486 3.61 -19.84 -0.05
N PRO A 487 4.25 -20.71 0.74
CA PRO A 487 3.62 -21.28 1.92
C PRO A 487 3.45 -20.23 3.01
N LYS A 488 2.35 -20.34 3.77
CA LYS A 488 2.22 -19.66 5.06
C LYS A 488 2.96 -20.48 6.10
N LEU A 489 4.04 -19.93 6.64
CA LEU A 489 4.90 -20.64 7.58
C LEU A 489 4.72 -20.10 8.99
N ASN A 490 4.75 -21.01 9.94
CA ASN A 490 4.87 -20.71 11.35
C ASN A 490 6.32 -20.97 11.75
N VAL A 491 7.05 -19.92 12.10
CA VAL A 491 8.45 -20.02 12.53
C VAL A 491 8.48 -20.08 14.05
N HIS A 492 8.95 -21.20 14.58
CA HIS A 492 9.09 -21.46 16.01
C HIS A 492 10.55 -21.25 16.42
N PHE A 493 10.77 -20.51 17.50
CA PHE A 493 12.11 -20.18 17.98
C PHE A 493 12.42 -20.96 19.26
N ARG A 494 13.55 -21.67 19.28
CA ARG A 494 13.95 -22.53 20.40
C ARG A 494 15.41 -22.35 20.78
N GLU A 495 15.66 -22.29 22.07
CA GLU A 495 17.00 -22.38 22.64
C GLU A 495 17.33 -23.83 22.94
N VAL A 496 18.57 -24.21 22.66
CA VAL A 496 19.07 -25.54 22.97
C VAL A 496 20.17 -25.45 24.02
N ASN A 497 19.90 -26.08 25.16
CA ASN A 497 20.89 -26.26 26.21
C ASN A 497 21.67 -27.56 25.95
N LEU A 498 22.96 -27.43 25.58
CA LEU A 498 23.81 -28.57 25.21
C LEU A 498 24.20 -29.49 26.37
N THR A 499 24.01 -29.04 27.61
CA THR A 499 24.25 -29.86 28.81
C THR A 499 23.09 -30.82 29.06
N THR A 500 21.86 -30.34 28.88
CA THR A 500 20.61 -31.09 29.13
C THR A 500 19.99 -31.70 27.87
N CYS A 501 20.48 -31.30 26.68
CA CYS A 501 19.92 -31.66 25.38
C CYS A 501 18.41 -31.36 25.26
N ASN A 502 17.97 -30.29 25.91
CA ASN A 502 16.59 -29.83 25.84
C ASN A 502 16.48 -28.65 24.86
N ALA A 503 15.51 -28.73 23.94
CA ALA A 503 15.08 -27.63 23.10
C ALA A 503 13.81 -27.02 23.69
N SER A 504 13.92 -25.83 24.28
CA SER A 504 12.80 -25.13 24.91
C SER A 504 12.39 -23.91 24.11
N GLN A 505 11.08 -23.63 24.11
CA GLN A 505 10.54 -22.34 23.70
C GLN A 505 11.03 -21.23 24.65
N THR A 506 11.16 -20.00 24.14
CA THR A 506 11.99 -18.97 24.76
C THR A 506 11.28 -17.64 24.89
N GLY A 507 11.63 -16.88 25.93
CA GLY A 507 11.31 -15.44 26.04
C GLY A 507 12.44 -14.50 25.61
N ASN A 508 13.54 -15.01 25.03
CA ASN A 508 14.65 -14.19 24.55
C ASN A 508 14.43 -13.78 23.08
N PHE A 509 15.17 -12.76 22.66
CA PHE A 509 15.04 -12.18 21.33
C PHE A 509 15.89 -12.95 20.31
N PHE A 510 15.32 -13.29 19.16
CA PHE A 510 15.97 -13.95 18.04
C PHE A 510 16.07 -12.98 16.88
N LEU A 511 17.30 -12.76 16.42
CA LEU A 511 17.58 -12.14 15.15
C LEU A 511 17.91 -13.24 14.15
N VAL A 512 17.06 -13.41 13.15
CA VAL A 512 17.26 -14.42 12.11
C VAL A 512 17.39 -13.72 10.77
N ASN A 513 18.47 -14.01 10.07
CA ASN A 513 18.67 -13.59 8.69
C ASN A 513 18.67 -14.83 7.83
N THR A 514 17.77 -14.84 6.86
CA THR A 514 17.70 -15.87 5.83
C THR A 514 18.10 -15.27 4.49
N THR A 515 18.84 -16.05 3.70
CA THR A 515 19.16 -15.69 2.32
C THR A 515 18.70 -16.83 1.44
N SER A 516 17.76 -16.53 0.55
CA SER A 516 17.25 -17.52 -0.38
C SER A 516 18.17 -17.66 -1.60
N HIS A 517 17.92 -18.70 -2.41
CA HIS A 517 18.62 -18.89 -3.68
C HIS A 517 18.39 -17.76 -4.70
N SER A 518 17.39 -16.89 -4.49
CA SER A 518 17.14 -15.72 -5.35
C SER A 518 18.01 -14.51 -4.99
N GLY A 519 18.87 -14.64 -3.98
CA GLY A 519 19.78 -13.59 -3.53
C GLY A 519 19.10 -12.49 -2.72
N CYS A 520 17.81 -12.61 -2.43
CA CYS A 520 17.10 -11.69 -1.56
C CYS A 520 17.36 -12.03 -0.09
N HIS A 521 17.70 -11.00 0.69
CA HIS A 521 17.80 -11.11 2.15
C HIS A 521 16.42 -10.94 2.77
N GLU A 522 16.02 -11.92 3.57
CA GLU A 522 14.81 -11.87 4.38
C GLU A 522 15.21 -11.93 5.85
N SER A 523 14.93 -10.86 6.59
CA SER A 523 15.13 -10.83 8.03
C SER A 523 13.84 -11.24 8.73
N ILE A 524 13.96 -12.22 9.62
CA ILE A 524 12.88 -12.72 10.47
C ILE A 524 13.27 -12.42 11.92
N THR A 525 12.38 -11.80 12.67
CA THR A 525 12.59 -11.56 14.09
C THR A 525 11.42 -12.12 14.87
N ASN A 526 11.68 -12.72 16.02
CA ASN A 526 10.64 -13.36 16.84
C ASN A 526 9.89 -12.37 17.74
N ALA A 527 9.79 -11.11 17.34
CA ALA A 527 9.20 -10.06 18.14
C ALA A 527 7.98 -9.46 17.45
N ASN A 528 6.92 -9.18 18.22
CA ASN A 528 5.74 -8.49 17.73
C ASN A 528 6.02 -6.99 17.62
N VAL A 529 6.78 -6.61 16.59
CA VAL A 529 7.09 -5.21 16.30
C VAL A 529 6.27 -4.81 15.07
N SER A 530 5.35 -3.86 15.26
CA SER A 530 4.43 -3.36 14.22
C SER A 530 5.12 -2.54 13.11
N SER A 531 6.44 -2.56 13.01
CA SER A 531 7.24 -1.91 11.98
C SER A 531 8.70 -2.32 12.15
N ASP A 532 9.42 -2.48 11.04
CA ASP A 532 10.87 -2.66 10.97
C ASP A 532 11.61 -1.92 12.09
N VAL A 533 12.39 -2.65 12.89
CA VAL A 533 13.27 -2.08 13.91
C VAL A 533 14.45 -1.41 13.18
N PHE A 534 14.23 -0.22 12.64
CA PHE A 534 15.29 0.64 12.09
C PHE A 534 15.96 1.38 13.24
N CYS A 535 16.97 0.75 13.84
CA CYS A 535 17.79 1.36 14.89
C CYS A 535 18.85 2.28 14.28
N THR A 536 18.76 3.59 14.54
CA THR A 536 19.83 4.54 14.22
C THR A 536 20.87 4.67 15.34
N ASP A 537 20.55 4.24 16.57
CA ASP A 537 21.50 4.16 17.70
C ASP A 537 21.32 2.89 18.55
N HIS A 538 22.37 2.51 19.29
CA HIS A 538 22.47 1.24 20.03
C HIS A 538 21.62 1.19 21.32
N ILE A 539 21.34 2.34 21.94
CA ILE A 539 20.67 2.42 23.25
C ILE A 539 19.15 2.36 23.04
N SER A 540 18.62 3.16 22.11
CA SER A 540 17.20 3.13 21.74
C SER A 540 16.78 1.75 21.23
N CYS A 541 17.69 1.04 20.55
CA CYS A 541 17.48 -0.32 20.07
C CYS A 541 17.32 -1.32 21.21
N SER A 542 18.18 -1.23 22.23
CA SER A 542 18.15 -2.14 23.37
C SER A 542 16.91 -1.90 24.24
N GLU A 543 16.47 -0.64 24.37
CA GLU A 543 15.22 -0.28 25.05
C GLU A 543 13.98 -0.79 24.30
N GLN A 544 13.92 -0.61 22.97
CA GLN A 544 12.81 -1.12 22.14
C GLN A 544 12.75 -2.64 22.11
N MET A 545 13.90 -3.32 22.01
CA MET A 545 13.97 -4.78 22.06
C MET A 545 13.67 -5.33 23.46
N ALA A 546 14.03 -4.62 24.53
CA ALA A 546 13.67 -4.98 25.90
C ALA A 546 12.17 -4.75 26.19
N ALA A 547 11.54 -3.79 25.51
CA ALA A 547 10.11 -3.52 25.58
C ALA A 547 9.27 -4.43 24.67
N ALA A 548 9.88 -5.00 23.63
CA ALA A 548 9.22 -5.92 22.69
C ALA A 548 8.93 -7.27 23.35
N ARG A 549 7.79 -7.88 22.99
CA ARG A 549 7.49 -9.26 23.39
C ARG A 549 8.10 -10.23 22.39
N ALA A 550 9.03 -11.05 22.87
CA ALA A 550 9.48 -12.23 22.17
C ALA A 550 8.30 -13.22 22.09
N GLU A 551 7.78 -13.42 20.90
CA GLU A 551 6.81 -14.48 20.61
C GLU A 551 7.56 -15.77 20.32
N GLU A 552 7.00 -16.87 20.82
CA GLU A 552 7.57 -18.21 20.59
C GLU A 552 7.41 -18.65 19.13
N LYS A 553 6.45 -18.05 18.43
CA LYS A 553 6.01 -18.42 17.10
C LYS A 553 5.65 -17.15 16.31
N VAL A 554 6.19 -17.00 15.11
CA VAL A 554 5.83 -15.90 14.19
C VAL A 554 5.26 -16.47 12.90
N ALA A 555 4.10 -15.96 12.47
CA ALA A 555 3.52 -16.28 11.18
C ALA A 555 4.23 -15.47 10.08
N PHE A 556 4.73 -16.16 9.05
CA PHE A 556 5.40 -15.57 7.91
C PHE A 556 4.66 -15.99 6.64
N GLU A 557 3.95 -15.05 6.02
CA GLU A 557 3.03 -15.37 4.92
C GLU A 557 3.69 -15.43 3.55
N LEU A 558 4.97 -15.05 3.44
CA LEU A 558 5.65 -14.83 2.17
C LEU A 558 7.07 -15.43 2.12
N PHE A 559 7.26 -16.68 2.54
CA PHE A 559 8.57 -17.35 2.48
C PHE A 559 8.81 -18.02 1.11
N GLU A 560 9.93 -17.71 0.44
CA GLU A 560 10.22 -18.31 -0.88
C GLU A 560 10.45 -19.84 -0.79
N PRO A 561 9.80 -20.68 -1.61
CA PRO A 561 10.15 -22.10 -1.70
C PRO A 561 11.55 -22.28 -2.32
N GLY A 562 12.35 -23.18 -1.75
CA GLY A 562 13.72 -23.44 -2.22
C GLY A 562 14.69 -23.66 -1.08
N SER A 563 15.98 -23.65 -1.39
CA SER A 563 17.06 -23.75 -0.40
C SER A 563 17.46 -22.37 0.11
N HIS A 564 17.67 -22.29 1.42
CA HIS A 564 18.00 -21.08 2.16
C HIS A 564 19.24 -21.30 3.01
N SER A 565 20.08 -20.28 3.12
CA SER A 565 21.01 -20.16 4.23
C SER A 565 20.36 -19.36 5.35
N ILE A 566 20.67 -19.72 6.59
CA ILE A 566 20.14 -19.06 7.78
C ILE A 566 21.28 -18.76 8.74
N SER A 567 21.22 -17.57 9.31
CA SER A 567 21.97 -17.20 10.50
C SER A 567 20.96 -16.78 11.55
N ALA A 568 21.03 -17.37 12.73
CA ALA A 568 20.16 -17.01 13.85
C ALA A 568 20.99 -16.69 15.08
N THR A 569 20.61 -15.64 15.78
CA THR A 569 21.29 -15.18 17.00
C THR A 569 20.26 -14.95 18.09
N VAL A 570 20.48 -15.59 19.24
CA VAL A 570 19.72 -15.36 20.48
C VAL A 570 20.38 -14.25 21.26
N LEU A 571 19.59 -13.28 21.67
CA LEU A 571 20.00 -12.10 22.40
C LEU A 571 19.27 -12.06 23.73
N LYS A 572 20.04 -11.95 24.80
CA LYS A 572 19.55 -11.51 26.10
C LYS A 572 19.55 -9.99 26.10
N VAL A 573 18.37 -9.41 26.20
CA VAL A 573 18.18 -7.97 26.13
C VAL A 573 17.69 -7.46 27.49
N SER A 574 18.32 -6.39 27.95
CA SER A 574 17.89 -5.56 29.07
C SER A 574 17.85 -4.10 28.60
N PRO A 575 17.20 -3.19 29.35
CA PRO A 575 17.12 -1.78 28.96
C PRO A 575 18.49 -1.12 28.69
N THR A 576 19.56 -1.63 29.29
CA THR A 576 20.90 -1.02 29.22
C THR A 576 21.95 -1.90 28.55
N GLU A 577 21.63 -3.16 28.22
CA GLU A 577 22.60 -4.12 27.71
C GLU A 577 21.93 -5.13 26.78
N ARG A 578 22.56 -5.35 25.62
CA ARG A 578 22.26 -6.44 24.70
C ARG A 578 23.46 -7.37 24.67
N ARG A 579 23.24 -8.64 25.03
CA ARG A 579 24.28 -9.66 25.03
C ARG A 579 23.87 -10.85 24.18
N GLU A 580 24.77 -11.29 23.32
CA GLU A 580 24.60 -12.53 22.57
C GLU A 580 24.64 -13.73 23.53
N ALA A 581 23.58 -14.53 23.48
CA ALA A 581 23.40 -15.71 24.32
C ALA A 581 23.60 -17.01 23.55
N GLY A 582 23.50 -16.97 22.22
CA GLY A 582 23.74 -18.10 21.32
C GLY A 582 23.67 -17.65 19.86
N SER A 583 24.29 -18.40 18.96
CA SER A 583 24.03 -18.25 17.53
C SER A 583 24.21 -19.57 16.78
N MET A 584 23.70 -19.62 15.56
CA MET A 584 23.90 -20.72 14.62
C MET A 584 23.92 -20.20 13.18
N GLU A 585 24.62 -20.94 12.33
CA GLU A 585 24.53 -20.83 10.87
C GLU A 585 24.11 -22.21 10.34
N SER A 586 23.17 -22.24 9.41
CA SER A 586 22.71 -23.49 8.80
C SER A 586 22.14 -23.26 7.39
N SER A 587 21.66 -24.34 6.78
CA SER A 587 20.90 -24.31 5.53
C SER A 587 19.70 -25.25 5.61
N PHE A 588 18.59 -24.85 5.03
CA PHE A 588 17.36 -25.64 5.01
C PHE A 588 16.60 -25.44 3.70
N SER A 589 15.64 -26.32 3.42
CA SER A 589 14.80 -26.22 2.22
C SER A 589 13.32 -26.17 2.58
N VAL A 590 12.60 -25.27 1.94
CA VAL A 590 11.16 -25.10 2.10
C VAL A 590 10.45 -25.49 0.81
N THR A 591 9.30 -26.13 0.96
CA THR A 591 8.41 -26.52 -0.14
C THR A 591 7.09 -25.77 -0.04
N SER A 592 6.30 -25.76 -1.10
CA SER A 592 4.96 -25.14 -1.08
C SER A 592 3.97 -25.81 -0.10
N SER A 593 4.29 -27.01 0.38
CA SER A 593 3.53 -27.74 1.39
C SER A 593 4.06 -27.56 2.81
N SER A 594 5.18 -26.85 3.01
CA SER A 594 5.70 -26.60 4.35
C SER A 594 4.76 -25.68 5.13
N THR A 595 4.59 -25.93 6.43
CA THR A 595 3.73 -25.12 7.31
C THR A 595 4.43 -24.68 8.59
N ASP A 596 5.43 -25.43 9.08
CA ASP A 596 6.19 -25.07 10.28
C ASP A 596 7.71 -25.13 10.02
N ILE A 597 8.43 -24.15 10.56
CA ILE A 597 9.90 -24.14 10.66
C ILE A 597 10.26 -24.04 12.14
N PHE A 598 11.13 -24.90 12.64
CA PHE A 598 11.71 -24.79 13.98
C PHE A 598 13.17 -24.36 13.86
N ILE A 599 13.49 -23.22 14.44
CA ILE A 599 14.84 -22.64 14.50
C ILE A 599 15.40 -22.95 15.89
N ASN A 600 16.37 -23.87 15.94
CA ASN A 600 17.00 -24.33 17.17
C ASN A 600 18.40 -23.70 17.28
N VAL A 601 18.58 -22.81 18.26
CA VAL A 601 19.86 -22.11 18.47
C VAL A 601 20.53 -22.59 19.76
N PRO A 602 21.76 -23.12 19.70
CA PRO A 602 22.49 -23.54 20.89
C PRO A 602 22.94 -22.33 21.73
N LEU A 603 22.76 -22.41 23.04
CA LEU A 603 23.22 -21.38 23.97
C LEU A 603 24.72 -21.54 24.30
N TYR A 604 25.40 -20.41 24.49
CA TYR A 604 26.77 -20.37 25.00
C TYR A 604 26.80 -20.68 26.50
N GLU A 605 27.66 -21.61 26.91
CA GLU A 605 27.84 -21.92 28.35
C GLU A 605 28.61 -20.81 29.07
N SER A 606 29.63 -20.22 28.44
CA SER A 606 30.36 -19.02 28.90
C SER A 606 31.51 -18.72 27.93
N ALA A 607 31.35 -17.74 27.04
CA ALA A 607 32.46 -17.24 26.23
C ALA A 607 32.45 -15.71 26.23
N ALA A 608 33.60 -15.11 26.55
CA ALA A 608 33.82 -13.67 26.47
C ALA A 608 34.17 -13.21 25.03
N ASN A 609 34.60 -14.15 24.17
CA ASN A 609 34.88 -13.93 22.76
C ASN A 609 34.24 -15.07 21.95
N ILE A 610 33.21 -14.75 21.18
CA ILE A 610 32.50 -15.69 20.32
C ILE A 610 33.15 -15.63 18.93
N SER A 611 33.87 -16.68 18.53
CA SER A 611 34.39 -16.83 17.17
C SER A 611 33.42 -17.65 16.32
N ARG A 612 33.48 -17.47 14.99
CA ARG A 612 32.68 -18.26 14.04
C ARG A 612 32.94 -19.76 14.18
N ASP A 613 34.19 -20.16 14.36
CA ASP A 613 34.58 -21.57 14.53
C ASP A 613 33.97 -22.17 15.81
N TYR A 614 33.85 -21.37 16.87
CA TYR A 614 33.19 -21.79 18.10
C TYR A 614 31.67 -21.98 17.88
N THR A 615 31.01 -21.06 17.18
CA THR A 615 29.59 -21.17 16.81
C THR A 615 29.30 -22.42 15.96
N LEU A 616 30.14 -22.71 14.96
CA LEU A 616 30.01 -23.93 14.15
C LEU A 616 30.21 -25.19 15.00
N SER A 617 31.24 -25.21 15.86
CA SER A 617 31.53 -26.34 16.75
C SER A 617 30.39 -26.66 17.71
N ILE A 618 29.72 -25.65 18.29
CA ILE A 618 28.58 -25.89 19.19
C ILE A 618 27.31 -26.31 18.44
N THR A 619 27.14 -25.85 17.19
CA THR A 619 26.04 -26.26 16.31
C THR A 619 26.21 -27.73 15.90
N ASP A 620 27.43 -28.15 15.56
CA ASP A 620 27.76 -29.54 15.29
C ASP A 620 27.60 -30.43 16.54
N ALA A 621 27.96 -29.91 17.72
CA ALA A 621 27.74 -30.60 18.99
C ALA A 621 26.24 -30.78 19.28
N MET A 622 25.40 -29.79 18.98
CA MET A 622 23.94 -29.90 19.10
C MET A 622 23.38 -31.07 18.28
N ALA A 623 23.78 -31.14 17.00
CA ALA A 623 23.32 -32.19 16.09
C ALA A 623 23.86 -33.57 16.48
N SER A 624 25.17 -33.68 16.75
CA SER A 624 25.83 -34.97 17.02
C SER A 624 25.58 -35.51 18.43
N LYS A 625 25.48 -34.65 19.45
CA LYS A 625 25.32 -35.05 20.86
C LYS A 625 23.86 -35.14 21.27
N CYS A 626 23.02 -34.20 20.85
CA CYS A 626 21.64 -34.09 21.29
C CYS A 626 20.63 -34.58 20.24
N GLY A 627 21.06 -34.87 19.01
CA GLY A 627 20.15 -35.28 17.93
C GLY A 627 19.18 -34.19 17.47
N ILE A 628 19.42 -32.93 17.87
CA ILE A 628 18.58 -31.78 17.53
C ILE A 628 19.19 -31.09 16.32
N THR A 629 18.43 -30.98 15.23
CA THR A 629 18.90 -30.29 14.03
C THR A 629 18.76 -28.77 14.17
N PRO A 630 19.65 -27.97 13.57
CA PRO A 630 19.57 -26.51 13.67
C PRO A 630 18.28 -25.93 13.09
N VAL A 631 17.75 -26.56 12.03
CA VAL A 631 16.47 -26.21 11.44
C VAL A 631 15.67 -27.48 11.13
N GLU A 632 14.43 -27.54 11.62
CA GLU A 632 13.46 -28.57 11.23
C GLU A 632 12.35 -27.92 10.39
N VAL A 633 12.06 -28.48 9.22
CA VAL A 633 10.95 -28.05 8.37
C VAL A 633 9.90 -29.15 8.35
N ARG A 634 8.64 -28.79 8.64
CA ARG A 634 7.51 -29.74 8.66
C ARG A 634 6.42 -29.31 7.67
N PRO A 635 5.75 -30.28 7.02
CA PRO A 635 4.57 -30.04 6.19
C PRO A 635 3.34 -29.73 7.04
#